data_AF-A0A1H1RPL6-F1
#
_entry.id   AF-A0A1H1RPL6-F1
#
_cell.length_a   1.000
_cell.length_b   1.000
_cell.length_c   1.000
_cell.angle_alpha   90.00
_cell.angle_beta   90.00
_cell.angle_gamma   90.00
#
_symmetry.space_group_name_H-M   'P 1'
#
loop_
_entity.id
_entity.type
_entity.pdbx_description
1 polymer ?
#
loop_
_entity_poly.entity_id
_entity_poly.type
_entity_poly.pdbx_seq_one_letter_code
_entity_poly.pdbx_strand_id
1 'polypeptide(L)'
;MRTLALRGGARVAVVPAEWCDAFGVVIRGRVQLELRDSEPGPILGRGAGFWLRGTGVRALRNPGRRTAKVRVVTPGPARSPASRGTL
;
A
#
# COMPACT_ATOMS: atom_id res chain seq x y z
N MET A 1 -4.28 6.87 9.56
CA MET A 1 -3.09 5.97 9.51
C MET A 1 -3.45 4.65 10.18
N ARG A 2 -3.15 3.50 9.56
CA ARG A 2 -3.47 2.17 10.12
C ARG A 2 -2.35 1.16 9.89
N THR A 3 -2.28 0.12 10.72
CA THR A 3 -1.36 -1.02 10.51
C THR A 3 -2.14 -2.25 10.13
N LEU A 4 -1.73 -2.90 9.05
CA LEU A 4 -2.27 -4.18 8.60
C LEU A 4 -1.35 -5.31 9.06
N ALA A 5 -1.93 -6.32 9.70
CA ALA A 5 -1.24 -7.54 10.04
C ALA A 5 -1.72 -8.66 9.11
N LEU A 6 -0.85 -9.12 8.20
CA LEU A 6 -1.15 -10.19 7.28
C LEU A 6 -0.56 -11.49 7.84
N ARG A 7 -1.41 -12.43 8.25
CA ARG A 7 -0.98 -13.79 8.63
C ARG A 7 -0.27 -14.48 7.46
N GLY A 8 0.46 -15.56 7.73
CA GLY A 8 1.14 -16.29 6.66
C GLY A 8 0.16 -16.80 5.60
N GLY A 9 0.47 -16.59 4.32
CA GLY A 9 -0.41 -16.92 3.19
C GLY A 9 -1.63 -16.00 3.01
N ALA A 10 -1.91 -15.08 3.94
CA ALA A 10 -3.08 -14.21 3.88
C ALA A 10 -2.99 -13.21 2.73
N ARG A 11 -4.17 -12.81 2.25
CA ARG A 11 -4.37 -11.85 1.16
C ARG A 11 -5.38 -10.79 1.58
N VAL A 12 -5.08 -9.53 1.30
CA VAL A 12 -5.97 -8.39 1.54
C VAL A 12 -6.19 -7.68 0.21
N ALA A 13 -7.45 -7.54 -0.19
CA ALA A 13 -7.80 -6.77 -1.37
C ALA A 13 -7.55 -5.27 -1.13
N VAL A 14 -7.03 -4.58 -2.13
CA VAL A 14 -6.91 -3.13 -2.14
C VAL A 14 -8.15 -2.60 -2.85
N VAL A 15 -9.07 -2.04 -2.07
CA VAL A 15 -10.28 -1.41 -2.58
C VAL A 15 -9.92 0.05 -2.95
N PRO A 16 -9.97 0.46 -4.22
CA PRO A 16 -9.48 1.79 -4.62
C PRO A 16 -10.12 2.95 -3.84
N ALA A 17 -11.44 2.85 -3.56
CA ALA A 17 -12.17 3.88 -2.82
C ALA A 17 -11.71 4.03 -1.36
N GLU A 18 -11.38 2.94 -0.67
CA GLU A 18 -10.95 2.96 0.73
C GLU A 18 -9.46 3.28 0.91
N TRP A 19 -8.68 3.16 -0.16
CA TRP A 19 -7.22 3.30 -0.15
C TRP A 19 -6.77 4.41 -1.10
N CYS A 20 -7.67 5.34 -1.42
CA CYS A 20 -7.37 6.51 -2.22
C CYS A 20 -6.22 7.28 -1.55
N ASP A 21 -5.20 7.62 -2.33
CA ASP A 21 -3.95 8.27 -1.88
C ASP A 21 -3.16 7.52 -0.79
N ALA A 22 -3.42 6.24 -0.57
CA ALA A 22 -2.70 5.47 0.43
C ALA A 22 -1.29 5.06 -0.02
N PHE A 23 -0.33 5.30 0.86
CA PHE A 23 1.06 4.86 0.79
C PHE A 23 1.31 3.75 1.83
N GLY A 24 1.84 2.62 1.37
CA GLY A 24 2.19 1.48 2.22
C GLY A 24 3.67 1.41 2.50
N VAL A 25 4.06 1.08 3.74
CA VAL A 25 5.44 0.75 4.12
C VAL A 25 5.46 -0.59 4.82
N VAL A 26 6.31 -1.51 4.36
CA VAL A 26 6.51 -2.80 5.04
C VAL A 26 7.34 -2.56 6.30
N ILE A 27 6.73 -2.70 7.47
CA ILE A 27 7.44 -2.51 8.75
C ILE A 27 7.98 -3.83 9.32
N ARG A 28 7.43 -4.98 8.89
CA ARG A 28 7.91 -6.32 9.27
C ARG A 28 7.58 -7.35 8.20
N GLY A 29 8.51 -8.27 7.95
CA GLY A 29 8.30 -9.40 7.05
C GLY A 29 8.45 -9.04 5.57
N ARG A 30 7.72 -9.76 4.73
CA ARG A 30 7.68 -9.56 3.27
C ARG A 30 6.23 -9.52 2.81
N VAL A 31 5.94 -8.70 1.81
CA VAL A 31 4.61 -8.60 1.20
C VAL A 31 4.77 -8.61 -0.31
N GLN A 32 4.01 -9.47 -0.97
CA GLN A 32 3.89 -9.50 -2.41
C GLN A 32 2.75 -8.59 -2.85
N LEU A 33 3.03 -7.73 -3.83
CA LEU A 33 1.99 -6.98 -4.51
C LEU A 33 1.35 -7.87 -5.58
N GLU A 34 0.03 -7.92 -5.63
CA GLU A 34 -0.68 -8.47 -6.79
C GLU A 34 -1.11 -7.32 -7.69
N LEU A 35 -0.77 -7.40 -8.97
CA LEU A 35 -1.14 -6.39 -9.98
C LEU A 35 -2.39 -6.83 -10.76
N ARG A 36 -3.10 -5.87 -11.35
CA ARG A 36 -4.34 -6.10 -12.12
C ARG A 36 -4.13 -7.00 -13.33
N ASP A 37 -3.02 -6.83 -14.03
CA ASP A 37 -2.79 -7.41 -15.36
C ASP A 37 -1.99 -8.73 -15.33
N SER A 38 -1.98 -9.40 -14.17
CA SER A 38 -1.53 -10.78 -13.97
C SER A 38 -0.04 -11.05 -14.21
N GLU A 39 0.71 -10.91 -13.12
CA GLU A 39 1.84 -11.73 -12.68
C GLU A 39 1.87 -11.58 -11.14
N PRO A 40 2.48 -12.52 -10.38
CA PRO A 40 2.84 -12.23 -9.00
C PRO A 40 3.78 -11.03 -9.01
N GLY A 41 3.29 -9.88 -8.56
CA GLY A 41 4.07 -8.65 -8.54
C GLY A 41 5.24 -8.72 -7.55
N PRO A 42 6.01 -7.63 -7.43
CA PRO A 42 7.23 -7.62 -6.65
C PRO A 42 6.99 -7.98 -5.19
N ILE A 43 7.95 -8.70 -4.62
CA ILE A 43 7.99 -8.98 -3.17
C ILE A 43 8.79 -7.86 -2.50
N LEU A 44 8.12 -7.13 -1.62
CA LEU A 44 8.68 -6.02 -0.89
C LEU A 44 9.11 -6.47 0.52
N GLY A 45 10.36 -6.17 0.87
CA GLY A 45 10.93 -6.42 2.19
C GLY A 45 10.70 -5.26 3.17
N ARG A 46 11.12 -5.46 4.43
CA ARG A 46 11.08 -4.41 5.46
C ARG A 46 11.77 -3.12 4.98
N GLY A 47 11.11 -1.99 5.19
CA GLY A 47 11.57 -0.66 4.80
C GLY A 47 11.08 -0.22 3.43
N ALA A 48 10.65 -1.15 2.56
CA ALA A 48 10.13 -0.80 1.25
C ALA A 48 8.80 -0.03 1.37
N GLY A 49 8.72 1.09 0.64
CA GLY A 49 7.53 1.90 0.47
C GLY A 49 6.91 1.70 -0.92
N PHE A 50 5.59 1.81 -1.01
CA PHE A 50 4.87 1.66 -2.28
C PHE A 50 3.56 2.43 -2.29
N TRP A 51 3.21 2.95 -3.46
CA TRP A 51 1.92 3.58 -3.71
C TRP A 51 0.88 2.55 -4.10
N LEU A 52 -0.34 2.71 -3.59
CA LEU A 52 -1.48 1.87 -3.96
C LEU A 52 -2.28 2.46 -5.13
N ARG A 53 -2.30 3.79 -5.25
CA ARG A 53 -2.92 4.51 -6.36
C ARG A 53 -2.01 4.52 -7.59
N GLY A 54 -2.59 4.33 -8.77
CA GLY A 54 -1.90 4.52 -10.05
C GLY A 54 -0.86 3.45 -10.41
N THR A 55 -0.64 2.45 -9.55
CA THR A 55 0.38 1.40 -9.72
C THR A 55 -0.20 0.06 -10.17
N GLY A 56 -1.53 -0.04 -10.34
CA GLY A 56 -2.19 -1.28 -10.73
C GLY A 56 -2.26 -2.34 -9.63
N VAL A 57 -1.87 -2.02 -8.38
CA VAL A 57 -1.97 -2.93 -7.24
C VAL A 57 -3.44 -3.23 -6.92
N ARG A 58 -3.80 -4.51 -6.87
CA ARG A 58 -5.15 -5.00 -6.51
C ARG A 58 -5.21 -5.72 -5.17
N ALA A 59 -4.09 -6.25 -4.69
CA ALA A 59 -4.04 -6.91 -3.39
C ALA A 59 -2.62 -6.95 -2.83
N LEU A 60 -2.56 -7.16 -1.52
CA LEU A 60 -1.35 -7.45 -0.76
C LEU A 60 -1.42 -8.90 -0.28
N ARG A 61 -0.40 -9.69 -0.58
CA ARG A 61 -0.29 -11.09 -0.14
C ARG A 61 0.93 -11.26 0.73
N ASN A 62 0.82 -12.03 1.81
CA ASN A 62 1.98 -12.48 2.56
C ASN A 62 2.45 -13.84 2.02
N PRO A 63 3.58 -13.91 1.29
CA PRO A 63 4.08 -15.17 0.73
C PRO A 63 4.73 -16.07 1.79
N GLY A 64 5.02 -15.56 2.98
CA GLY A 64 5.70 -16.30 4.04
C GLY A 64 4.73 -16.98 5.01
N ARG A 65 5.31 -17.75 5.94
CA ARG A 65 4.55 -18.39 7.05
C ARG A 65 4.35 -17.45 8.25
N ARG A 66 5.26 -16.49 8.44
CA ARG A 66 5.22 -15.54 9.57
C ARG A 66 4.38 -14.32 9.23
N THR A 67 3.73 -13.72 10.23
CA THR A 67 2.96 -12.49 10.07
C THR A 67 3.82 -11.34 9.53
N ALA A 68 3.36 -10.74 8.43
CA ALA A 68 3.90 -9.50 7.89
C ALA A 68 3.09 -8.30 8.40
N LYS A 69 3.73 -7.14 8.54
CA LYS A 69 3.06 -5.90 8.93
C LYS A 69 3.33 -4.80 7.91
N VAL A 70 2.27 -4.14 7.46
CA VAL A 70 2.32 -2.97 6.58
C VAL A 70 1.69 -1.80 7.30
N ARG A 71 2.39 -0.67 7.32
CA ARG A 71 1.86 0.59 7.80
C ARG A 71 1.30 1.37 6.62
N VAL A 72 0.03 1.70 6.67
CA VAL A 72 -0.69 2.43 5.62
C VAL A 72 -0.92 3.85 6.09
N VAL A 73 -0.37 4.78 5.32
CA VAL A 73 -0.50 6.21 5.51
C VAL A 73 -1.38 6.74 4.39
N THR A 74 -2.50 7.34 4.75
CA THR A 74 -3.32 8.10 3.82
C THR A 74 -3.08 9.57 4.16
N PRO A 75 -2.42 10.35 3.30
CA PRO A 75 -2.41 11.79 3.42
C PRO A 75 -3.87 12.25 3.40
N GLY A 76 -4.29 13.05 4.38
CA GLY A 76 -5.57 13.74 4.26
C GLY A 76 -5.56 14.64 3.01
N PRO A 77 -6.73 15.12 2.53
CA PRO A 77 -6.76 16.08 1.44
C PRO A 77 -5.80 17.22 1.76
N ALA A 78 -4.75 17.35 0.97
CA ALA A 78 -3.87 18.49 1.07
C ALA A 78 -4.75 19.72 0.87
N ARG A 79 -4.77 20.62 1.87
CA ARG A 79 -5.17 22.00 1.60
C ARG A 79 -4.10 22.49 0.64
N SER A 80 -4.36 22.39 -0.67
CA SER A 80 -3.50 23.03 -1.66
C SER A 80 -3.28 24.46 -1.18
N PRO A 81 -2.04 24.94 -1.04
CA PRO A 81 -1.86 26.36 -0.84
C PRO A 81 -2.52 27.01 -2.04
N ALA A 82 -3.61 27.74 -1.78
CA ALA A 82 -4.28 28.54 -2.79
C ALA A 82 -3.19 29.29 -3.52
N SER A 83 -3.11 29.10 -4.84
CA SER A 83 -2.27 29.87 -5.72
C SER A 83 -2.46 31.33 -5.32
N ARG A 84 -1.42 31.96 -4.74
CA ARG A 84 -1.45 33.41 -4.57
C ARG A 84 -1.57 33.96 -5.97
N GLY A 85 -2.74 34.53 -6.27
CA GLY A 85 -2.91 35.34 -7.45
C GLY A 85 -1.87 36.44 -7.41
N THR A 86 -1.05 36.49 -8.44
CA THR A 86 -0.26 37.67 -8.74
C THR A 86 -1.18 38.59 -9.54
N LEU A 87 -1.42 39.79 -8.98
CA LEU A 87 -2.04 40.93 -9.64
C LEU A 87 -1.14 41.46 -10.76
#